data_AF-A0A0K8MBA7-F1
#
_entry.id   AF-A0A0K8MBA7-F1
#
_cell.length_a   1.000
_cell.length_b   1.000
_cell.length_c   1.000
_cell.angle_alpha   90.00
_cell.angle_beta   90.00
_cell.angle_gamma   90.00
#
_symmetry.space_group_name_H-M   'P 1'
#
loop_
_entity.id
_entity.type
_entity.pdbx_description
1 polymer ?
#
loop_
_entity_poly.entity_id
_entity_poly.type
_entity_poly.pdbx_seq_one_letter_code
_entity_poly.pdbx_strand_id
1 'polypeptide(L)' 'MIQWEQTMEIKILRRQGKSLRRIAHEVGMAVNTVRKYLQHEGRPFL' A
#
# COMPACT_ATOMS: atom_id res chain seq x y z
N MET A 1 12.01 -10.38 4.47
CA MET A 1 11.24 -10.14 3.23
C MET A 1 10.25 -9.02 3.50
N ILE A 2 10.64 -7.75 3.29
CA ILE A 2 9.90 -6.56 3.78
C ILE A 2 8.66 -6.24 2.93
N GLN A 3 8.61 -6.72 1.70
CA GLN A 3 7.63 -6.28 0.71
C GLN A 3 6.22 -6.87 0.90
N TRP A 4 6.13 -8.08 1.47
CA TRP A 4 4.84 -8.70 1.80
C TRP A 4 4.16 -8.03 2.99
N GLU A 5 4.93 -7.66 4.02
CA GLU A 5 4.43 -6.98 5.22
C GLU A 5 3.89 -5.60 4.86
N GLN A 6 4.65 -4.81 4.08
CA GLN A 6 4.21 -3.48 3.60
C GLN A 6 2.94 -3.57 2.73
N THR A 7 2.86 -4.58 1.89
CA THR A 7 1.66 -4.85 1.09
C THR A 7 0.45 -5.15 1.97
N MET A 8 0.62 -5.97 3.00
CA MET A 8 -0.46 -6.35 3.91
C MET A 8 -0.94 -5.14 4.71
N GLU A 9 -0.01 -4.32 5.19
CA GLU A 9 -0.30 -3.06 5.88
C GLU A 9 -1.13 -2.12 4.99
N ILE A 10 -0.70 -1.89 3.74
CA ILE A 10 -1.45 -1.08 2.75
C ILE A 10 -2.89 -1.61 2.56
N LYS A 11 -3.06 -2.94 2.46
CA LYS A 11 -4.38 -3.58 2.30
C LYS A 11 -5.26 -3.40 3.55
N ILE A 12 -4.69 -3.55 4.75
CA ILE A 12 -5.41 -3.37 6.02
C ILE A 12 -5.90 -1.91 6.13
N LEU A 13 -5.00 -0.95 5.90
CA LEU A 13 -5.34 0.48 5.97
C LEU A 13 -6.40 0.87 4.94
N ARG A 14 -6.36 0.27 3.74
CA ARG A 14 -7.41 0.48 2.73
C ARG A 14 -8.77 -0.10 3.16
N ARG A 15 -8.78 -1.29 3.75
CA ARG A 15 -10.01 -1.92 4.28
C ARG A 15 -10.63 -1.12 5.44
N GLN A 16 -9.81 -0.40 6.21
CA GLN A 16 -10.29 0.56 7.22
C GLN A 16 -10.89 1.86 6.63
N GLY A 17 -10.96 1.98 5.30
CA GLY A 17 -11.55 3.15 4.63
C GLY A 17 -10.61 4.33 4.45
N LYS A 18 -9.31 4.19 4.79
CA LYS A 18 -8.34 5.30 4.63
C LYS A 18 -8.16 5.66 3.15
N SER A 19 -7.95 6.95 2.89
CA SER A 19 -7.62 7.47 1.56
C SER A 19 -6.19 7.08 1.16
N LEU A 20 -5.91 7.01 -0.15
CA LEU A 20 -4.55 6.69 -0.63
C LEU A 20 -3.49 7.66 -0.09
N ARG A 21 -3.83 8.93 0.08
CA ARG A 21 -2.94 9.96 0.64
C ARG A 21 -2.64 9.69 2.13
N ARG A 22 -3.65 9.29 2.89
CA ARG A 22 -3.47 8.92 4.31
C ARG A 22 -2.57 7.68 4.43
N ILE A 23 -2.83 6.66 3.63
CA ILE A 23 -2.03 5.42 3.61
C ILE A 23 -0.57 5.73 3.25
N ALA A 24 -0.35 6.49 2.17
CA ALA A 24 0.97 6.92 1.72
C ALA A 24 1.79 7.61 2.82
N HIS A 25 1.13 8.50 3.57
CA HIS A 25 1.76 9.18 4.71
C HIS A 25 2.10 8.22 5.85
N GLU A 26 1.22 7.27 6.17
CA GLU A 26 1.44 6.31 7.26
C GLU A 26 2.54 5.28 6.95
N VAL A 27 2.63 4.82 5.70
CA VAL A 27 3.61 3.79 5.28
C VAL A 27 4.91 4.39 4.69
N GLY A 28 5.03 5.72 4.64
CA GLY A 28 6.22 6.39 4.13
C GLY A 28 6.46 6.20 2.62
N MET A 29 5.40 6.11 1.81
CA MET A 29 5.49 5.88 0.37
C MET A 29 4.81 6.98 -0.45
N ALA A 30 5.18 7.10 -1.72
CA ALA A 30 4.43 7.94 -2.65
C ALA A 30 3.01 7.37 -2.89
N VAL A 31 2.02 8.25 -3.08
CA VAL A 31 0.63 7.86 -3.36
C VAL A 31 0.52 6.96 -4.59
N ASN A 32 1.31 7.23 -5.63
CA ASN A 32 1.35 6.41 -6.85
C ASN A 32 1.84 5.00 -6.56
N THR A 33 2.81 4.83 -5.66
CA THR A 33 3.31 3.54 -5.22
C THR A 33 2.22 2.76 -4.48
N VAL A 34 1.53 3.38 -3.53
CA VAL A 34 0.40 2.75 -2.81
C VAL A 34 -0.72 2.31 -3.77
N ARG A 35 -1.10 3.16 -4.74
CA ARG A 35 -2.11 2.82 -5.76
C ARG A 35 -1.71 1.56 -6.52
N LYS A 36 -0.47 1.53 -6.96
CA LYS A 36 0.16 0.43 -7.67
C LYS A 36 0.13 -0.88 -6.86
N TYR A 37 0.50 -0.85 -5.57
CA TYR A 37 0.38 -2.01 -4.67
C TYR A 37 -1.05 -2.53 -4.53
N LEU A 38 -2.05 -1.64 -4.48
CA LEU A 38 -3.46 -2.04 -4.37
C LEU A 38 -4.03 -2.64 -5.67
N GLN A 39 -3.54 -2.19 -6.84
CA GLN A 39 -4.01 -2.68 -8.14
C GLN A 39 -3.45 -4.07 -8.50
N HIS A 40 -2.19 -4.35 -8.14
CA HIS A 40 -1.51 -5.60 -8.51
C HIS A 40 -1.58 -6.68 -7.43
N GLU A 41 -2.61 -6.65 -6.58
CA GLU A 41 -2.76 -7.52 -5.41
C GLU A 41 -1.52 -7.55 -4.49
N GLY A 42 -0.71 -6.49 -4.51
CA GLY A 42 0.51 -6.46 -3.72
C GLY A 42 1.69 -7.23 -4.30
N ARG A 43 1.62 -7.64 -5.57
CA ARG A 43 2.83 -8.08 -6.27
C ARG A 43 3.77 -6.87 -6.41
N PRO A 44 5.01 -6.99 -5.92
CA PRO A 44 6.10 -6.12 -6.34
C PRO A 44 6.09 -5.96 -7.85
N PHE A 45 6.36 -4.76 -8.35
CA PHE A 45 6.78 -4.61 -9.75
C PHE A 45 8.10 -5.37 -9.89
N LEU A 46 8.03 -6.56 -10.46
CA LEU A 46 9.11 -7.17 -11.21
C LEU A 46 8.90 -6.78 -12.68
#